data_AF-A0A1Y3GE69-F1
#
_entry.id   AF-A0A1Y3GE69-F1
#
_cell.length_a   1.000
_cell.length_b   1.000
_cell.length_c   1.000
_cell.angle_alpha   90.00
_cell.angle_beta   90.00
_cell.angle_gamma   90.00
#
_symmetry.space_group_name_H-M   'P 1'
#
loop_
_entity.id
_entity.type
_entity.pdbx_description
1 polymer ?
#
loop_
_entity_poly.entity_id
_entity_poly.type
_entity_poly.pdbx_seq_one_letter_code
_entity_poly.pdbx_strand_id
1 'polypeptide(L)'
;MVKRDVIEIDREICDGCGECIPACPEGAIQVIDGKAMLVNEAFCDGLGACIGDCPKNAIEITEKDVEPYNEEEVVEKMVQQGPNVLKTHLQHLSDHGQQELLETAVNHLKELGIEPPIEFEANEIEKTSHSCPGAQIQTDDKKTVGDEEYRLNQWPIQLTLVPVKAPYFQTEELVFIADCVTPTYPDIHQIIRGRPLVMGCPKLDERDSYINKLTKILEQNPIEKITNIHMEVPCCYGTKQIIEKAIEKIDREIQTKEIIITVDGEIEQNTTDNRPKKRGY
;
A
#
# COMPACT_ATOMS: atom_id res chain seq x y z
N MET A 1 -18.27 -10.17 1.30
CA MET A 1 -18.05 -8.95 0.49
C MET A 1 -16.87 -8.20 1.07
N VAL A 2 -15.86 -7.95 0.23
CA VAL A 2 -14.73 -7.09 0.55
C VAL A 2 -15.04 -5.72 -0.06
N LYS A 3 -14.70 -4.67 0.67
CA LYS A 3 -14.90 -3.30 0.22
C LYS A 3 -13.66 -2.86 -0.54
N ARG A 4 -13.84 -2.26 -1.72
CA ARG A 4 -12.76 -1.57 -2.43
C ARG A 4 -13.16 -0.13 -2.71
N ASP A 5 -12.17 0.76 -2.63
CA ASP A 5 -12.33 2.13 -3.11
C ASP A 5 -12.38 2.12 -4.65
N VAL A 6 -13.30 2.89 -5.22
CA VAL A 6 -13.38 3.18 -6.65
C VAL A 6 -13.84 4.63 -6.80
N ILE A 7 -13.45 5.31 -7.87
CA ILE A 7 -14.00 6.64 -8.13
C ILE A 7 -15.43 6.54 -8.68
N GLU A 8 -16.26 7.48 -8.29
CA GLU A 8 -17.58 7.75 -8.86
C GLU A 8 -17.59 9.14 -9.48
N ILE A 9 -18.17 9.26 -10.68
CA ILE A 9 -18.22 10.53 -11.43
C ILE A 9 -19.67 10.97 -11.54
N ASP A 10 -20.00 12.11 -10.94
CA ASP A 10 -21.32 12.73 -11.04
C ASP A 10 -21.53 13.25 -12.48
N ARG A 11 -22.46 12.61 -13.18
CA ARG A 11 -22.75 12.90 -14.59
C ARG A 11 -23.55 14.18 -14.79
N GLU A 12 -24.25 14.67 -13.78
CA GLU A 12 -24.97 15.94 -13.84
C GLU A 12 -24.00 17.12 -13.76
N ILE A 13 -22.95 16.97 -12.95
CA ILE A 13 -21.92 18.00 -12.74
C ILE A 13 -20.83 17.96 -13.81
N CYS A 14 -20.42 16.77 -14.26
CA CYS A 14 -19.38 16.59 -15.27
C CYS A 14 -19.78 17.23 -16.60
N ASP A 15 -18.91 18.04 -17.20
CA ASP A 15 -19.14 18.66 -18.52
C ASP A 15 -18.34 18.00 -19.66
N GLY A 16 -17.58 16.94 -19.34
CA GLY A 16 -16.80 16.19 -20.32
C GLY A 16 -15.50 16.87 -20.78
N CYS A 17 -14.98 17.86 -20.05
CA CYS A 17 -13.72 18.53 -20.40
C CYS A 17 -12.51 17.59 -20.51
N GLY A 18 -12.49 16.47 -19.76
CA GLY A 18 -11.47 15.44 -19.87
C GLY A 18 -10.16 15.71 -19.12
N GLU A 19 -10.08 16.77 -18.30
CA GLU A 19 -8.87 17.10 -17.51
C GLU A 19 -8.47 16.01 -16.51
N CYS A 20 -9.39 15.15 -16.10
CA CYS A 20 -9.12 13.97 -15.27
C CYS A 20 -8.41 12.82 -16.00
N ILE A 21 -8.36 12.82 -17.34
CA ILE A 21 -7.77 11.71 -18.11
C ILE A 21 -6.24 11.63 -17.92
N PRO A 22 -5.46 12.71 -18.13
CA PRO A 22 -4.01 12.66 -17.91
C PRO A 22 -3.62 12.34 -16.47
N ALA A 23 -4.49 12.68 -15.51
CA ALA A 23 -4.30 12.41 -14.08
C ALA A 23 -4.54 10.94 -13.70
N CYS A 24 -5.13 10.14 -14.59
CA CYS A 24 -5.38 8.72 -14.37
C CYS A 24 -4.22 7.88 -14.93
N PRO A 25 -3.24 7.46 -14.11
CA PRO A 25 -2.09 6.67 -14.59
C PRO A 25 -2.51 5.33 -15.18
N GLU A 26 -3.66 4.80 -14.75
CA GLU A 26 -4.21 3.53 -15.22
C GLU A 26 -4.92 3.62 -16.56
N GLY A 27 -5.15 4.83 -17.07
CA GLY A 27 -5.97 5.04 -18.27
C GLY A 27 -7.42 4.57 -18.09
N ALA A 28 -7.91 4.49 -16.85
CA ALA A 28 -9.25 3.98 -16.53
C ALA A 28 -10.38 4.93 -16.94
N ILE A 29 -10.09 6.21 -17.19
CA ILE A 29 -11.08 7.23 -17.52
C ILE A 29 -11.04 7.57 -19.01
N GLN A 30 -12.21 7.66 -19.65
CA GLN A 30 -12.39 8.19 -21.01
C GLN A 30 -13.59 9.13 -21.06
N VAL A 31 -13.63 10.03 -22.05
CA VAL A 31 -14.84 10.81 -22.35
C VAL A 31 -15.69 10.03 -23.36
N ILE A 32 -16.90 9.64 -22.95
CA ILE A 32 -17.87 8.92 -23.76
C ILE A 32 -19.17 9.71 -23.72
N ASP A 33 -19.75 10.00 -24.87
CA ASP A 33 -20.98 10.80 -25.01
C ASP A 33 -20.92 12.17 -24.28
N GLY A 34 -19.75 12.80 -24.33
CA GLY A 34 -19.52 14.11 -23.71
C GLY A 34 -19.44 14.09 -22.17
N LYS A 35 -19.24 12.93 -21.54
CA LYS A 35 -19.04 12.79 -20.09
C LYS A 35 -17.83 11.90 -19.79
N ALA A 36 -17.07 12.24 -18.75
CA ALA A 36 -16.01 11.37 -18.25
C ALA A 36 -16.63 10.12 -17.59
N MET A 37 -16.05 8.96 -17.88
CA MET A 37 -16.52 7.65 -17.40
C MET A 37 -15.36 6.70 -17.17
N LEU A 38 -15.51 5.79 -16.20
CA LEU A 38 -14.65 4.62 -16.10
C LEU A 38 -14.98 3.66 -17.25
N VAL A 39 -13.97 3.31 -18.06
CA VAL A 39 -14.15 2.30 -19.12
C VAL A 39 -14.35 0.90 -18.55
N ASN A 40 -13.71 0.64 -17.41
CA ASN A 40 -13.88 -0.55 -16.61
C ASN A 40 -13.47 -0.22 -15.18
N GLU A 41 -14.34 -0.52 -14.22
CA GLU A 41 -14.03 -0.26 -12.81
C GLU A 41 -12.86 -1.08 -12.28
N ALA A 42 -12.53 -2.21 -12.92
CA ALA A 42 -11.38 -3.03 -12.59
C ALA A 42 -10.03 -2.34 -12.88
N PHE A 43 -10.03 -1.32 -13.75
CA PHE A 43 -8.83 -0.53 -14.03
C PHE A 43 -8.68 0.67 -13.09
N CYS A 44 -9.71 0.96 -12.28
CA CYS A 44 -9.61 1.97 -11.24
C CYS A 44 -9.00 1.36 -9.99
N ASP A 45 -7.84 1.88 -9.59
CA ASP A 45 -7.13 1.49 -8.37
C ASP A 45 -7.65 2.19 -7.10
N GLY A 46 -8.70 3.01 -7.21
CA GLY A 46 -9.30 3.72 -6.08
C GLY A 46 -8.41 4.79 -5.45
N LEU A 47 -7.29 5.17 -6.11
CA LEU A 47 -6.32 6.12 -5.56
C LEU A 47 -6.86 7.56 -5.49
N GLY A 48 -7.78 7.91 -6.40
CA GLY A 48 -8.36 9.26 -6.47
C GLY A 48 -7.42 10.33 -7.01
N ALA A 49 -6.34 9.96 -7.71
CA ALA A 49 -5.40 10.89 -8.34
C ALA A 49 -6.10 11.95 -9.22
N CYS A 50 -7.19 11.55 -9.90
CA CYS A 50 -7.97 12.41 -10.78
C CYS A 50 -8.92 13.41 -10.09
N ILE A 51 -9.12 13.31 -8.77
CA ILE A 51 -10.09 14.15 -8.05
C ILE A 51 -9.69 15.63 -8.10
N GLY A 52 -8.41 15.92 -7.86
CA GLY A 52 -7.88 17.29 -7.83
C GLY A 52 -7.90 17.99 -9.19
N ASP A 53 -7.89 17.21 -10.27
CA ASP A 53 -7.86 17.73 -11.64
C ASP A 53 -9.25 17.94 -12.25
N CYS A 54 -10.33 17.64 -11.50
CA CYS A 54 -11.67 17.93 -11.98
C CYS A 54 -12.08 19.37 -11.64
N PRO A 55 -12.15 20.32 -12.61
CA PRO A 55 -12.49 21.71 -12.32
C PRO A 55 -13.95 21.88 -11.84
N LYS A 56 -14.78 20.86 -12.01
CA LYS A 56 -16.17 20.83 -11.55
C LYS A 56 -16.36 20.11 -10.22
N ASN A 57 -15.31 19.52 -9.65
CA ASN A 57 -15.39 18.65 -8.47
C ASN A 57 -16.43 17.53 -8.64
N ALA A 58 -16.49 16.93 -9.83
CA ALA A 58 -17.48 15.91 -10.18
C ALA A 58 -17.05 14.49 -9.79
N ILE A 59 -15.91 14.30 -9.11
CA ILE A 59 -15.32 12.99 -8.85
C ILE A 59 -15.16 12.79 -7.34
N GLU A 60 -15.63 11.67 -6.84
CA GLU A 60 -15.53 11.25 -5.43
C GLU A 60 -15.00 9.80 -5.37
N ILE A 61 -14.34 9.40 -4.26
CA ILE A 61 -14.08 7.98 -4.00
C ILE A 61 -15.29 7.41 -3.25
N THR A 62 -15.87 6.35 -3.81
CA THR A 62 -16.91 5.57 -3.14
C THR A 62 -16.43 4.15 -2.89
N GLU A 63 -17.00 3.56 -1.83
CA GLU A 63 -16.63 2.22 -1.39
C GLU A 63 -17.64 1.23 -1.99
N LYS A 64 -17.17 0.28 -2.79
CA LYS A 64 -18.03 -0.75 -3.41
C LYS A 64 -17.76 -2.13 -2.83
N ASP A 65 -18.83 -2.87 -2.62
CA ASP A 65 -18.79 -4.28 -2.27
C ASP A 65 -18.40 -5.10 -3.50
N VAL A 66 -17.28 -5.81 -3.40
CA VAL A 66 -16.88 -6.86 -4.32
C VAL A 66 -16.94 -8.21 -3.61
N GLU A 67 -17.17 -9.27 -4.38
CA GLU A 67 -17.02 -10.60 -3.82
C GLU A 67 -15.55 -10.81 -3.39
N PRO A 68 -15.33 -11.37 -2.18
CA PRO A 68 -13.99 -11.69 -1.72
C PRO A 68 -13.31 -12.61 -2.73
N TYR A 69 -11.98 -12.49 -2.82
CA TYR A 69 -11.19 -13.51 -3.49
C TYR A 69 -11.47 -14.87 -2.85
N ASN A 70 -11.90 -15.85 -3.66
CA ASN A 70 -12.18 -17.21 -3.23
C ASN A 70 -11.29 -18.17 -4.04
N GLU A 71 -10.26 -18.69 -3.39
CA GLU A 71 -9.31 -19.61 -3.99
C GLU A 71 -9.98 -20.91 -4.48
N GLU A 72 -11.03 -21.38 -3.80
CA GLU A 72 -11.77 -22.59 -4.17
C GLU A 72 -12.45 -22.41 -5.54
N GLU A 73 -13.11 -21.26 -5.76
CA GLU A 73 -13.73 -20.93 -7.05
C GLU A 73 -12.69 -20.75 -8.18
N VAL A 74 -11.51 -20.23 -7.84
CA VAL A 74 -10.39 -20.10 -8.79
C VAL A 74 -9.91 -21.47 -9.23
N VAL A 75 -9.69 -22.38 -8.26
CA VAL A 75 -9.30 -23.76 -8.52
C VAL A 75 -10.33 -24.50 -9.36
N GLU A 76 -11.63 -24.36 -9.06
CA GLU A 76 -12.70 -24.99 -9.86
C GLU A 76 -12.66 -24.55 -11.33
N LYS A 77 -12.47 -23.24 -11.58
CA LYS A 77 -12.32 -22.70 -12.94
C LYS A 77 -11.06 -23.22 -13.63
N MET A 78 -9.95 -23.35 -12.90
CA MET A 78 -8.69 -23.85 -13.44
C MET A 78 -8.72 -25.35 -13.75
N VAL A 79 -9.42 -26.14 -12.95
CA VAL A 79 -9.67 -27.57 -13.24
C VAL A 79 -10.34 -27.73 -14.62
N GLN A 80 -11.32 -26.87 -14.93
CA GLN A 80 -12.00 -26.88 -16.23
C GLN A 80 -11.08 -26.49 -17.40
N GLN A 81 -10.03 -25.71 -17.13
CA GLN A 81 -9.04 -25.25 -18.12
C GLN A 81 -7.90 -26.24 -18.34
N GLY A 82 -7.76 -27.24 -17.47
CA GLY A 82 -6.86 -28.38 -17.63
C GLY A 82 -5.65 -28.39 -16.69
N PRO A 83 -4.95 -29.54 -16.61
CA PRO A 83 -4.00 -29.85 -15.54
C PRO A 83 -2.74 -28.96 -15.55
N ASN A 84 -2.32 -28.46 -16.71
CA ASN A 84 -1.16 -27.58 -16.81
C ASN A 84 -1.43 -26.19 -16.20
N VAL A 85 -2.63 -25.65 -16.38
CA VAL A 85 -3.01 -24.35 -15.78
C VAL A 85 -3.04 -24.47 -14.27
N LEU A 86 -3.67 -25.55 -13.77
CA LEU A 86 -3.72 -25.86 -12.34
C LEU A 86 -2.31 -26.05 -11.75
N LYS A 87 -1.42 -26.78 -12.44
CA LYS A 87 -0.03 -26.95 -12.01
C LYS A 87 0.72 -25.62 -11.90
N THR A 88 0.62 -24.77 -12.92
CA THR A 88 1.28 -23.46 -12.93
C THR A 88 0.78 -22.57 -11.80
N HIS A 89 -0.53 -22.58 -11.53
CA HIS A 89 -1.11 -21.82 -10.43
C HIS A 89 -0.62 -22.28 -9.06
N LEU A 90 -0.68 -23.59 -8.78
CA LEU A 90 -0.20 -24.13 -7.50
C LEU A 90 1.30 -23.90 -7.30
N GLN A 91 2.10 -24.01 -8.36
CA GLN A 91 3.53 -23.69 -8.30
C GLN A 91 3.76 -22.20 -8.00
N HIS A 92 2.98 -21.29 -8.60
CA HIS A 92 3.06 -19.86 -8.33
C HIS A 92 2.76 -19.54 -6.85
N LEU A 93 1.69 -20.10 -6.28
CA LEU A 93 1.37 -19.92 -4.85
C LEU A 93 2.52 -20.40 -3.94
N SER A 94 3.12 -21.54 -4.29
CA SER A 94 4.29 -22.09 -3.58
C SER A 94 5.51 -21.18 -3.68
N ASP A 95 5.88 -20.76 -4.90
CA ASP A 95 7.07 -19.94 -5.18
C ASP A 95 7.01 -18.57 -4.48
N HIS A 96 5.81 -18.04 -4.27
CA HIS A 96 5.58 -16.76 -3.58
C HIS A 96 5.22 -16.91 -2.09
N GLY A 97 5.30 -18.12 -1.53
CA GLY A 97 5.07 -18.35 -0.11
C GLY A 97 3.64 -18.05 0.36
N GLN A 98 2.65 -18.13 -0.54
CA GLN A 98 1.23 -17.93 -0.23
C GLN A 98 0.62 -19.20 0.39
N GLN A 99 1.16 -19.61 1.55
CA GLN A 99 0.88 -20.92 2.16
C GLN A 99 -0.60 -21.16 2.47
N GLU A 100 -1.32 -20.15 2.97
CA GLU A 100 -2.76 -20.27 3.29
C GLU A 100 -3.60 -20.54 2.03
N LEU A 101 -3.35 -19.80 0.95
CA LEU A 101 -4.05 -20.00 -0.32
C LEU A 101 -3.67 -21.34 -0.96
N LEU A 102 -2.40 -21.73 -0.87
CA LEU A 102 -1.95 -23.02 -1.36
C LEU A 102 -2.62 -24.18 -0.60
N GLU A 103 -2.75 -24.09 0.73
CA GLU A 103 -3.48 -25.08 1.53
C GLU A 103 -4.95 -25.14 1.14
N THR A 104 -5.63 -23.98 1.02
CA THR A 104 -7.03 -23.91 0.56
C THR A 104 -7.19 -24.58 -0.80
N ALA A 105 -6.33 -24.24 -1.77
CA ALA A 105 -6.37 -24.80 -3.11
C ALA A 105 -6.20 -26.33 -3.12
N VAL A 106 -5.22 -26.84 -2.38
CA VAL A 106 -4.91 -28.28 -2.29
C VAL A 106 -6.02 -29.05 -1.58
N ASN A 107 -6.59 -28.49 -0.51
CA ASN A 107 -7.68 -29.12 0.22
C ASN A 107 -8.94 -29.19 -0.64
N HIS A 108 -9.27 -28.12 -1.37
CA HIS A 108 -10.41 -28.11 -2.29
C HIS A 108 -10.26 -29.13 -3.42
N LEU A 109 -9.06 -29.26 -4.00
CA LEU A 109 -8.79 -30.30 -5.01
C LEU A 109 -9.03 -31.72 -4.47
N LYS A 110 -8.64 -31.99 -3.22
CA LYS A 110 -8.89 -33.28 -2.57
C LYS A 110 -10.39 -33.53 -2.36
N GLU A 111 -11.16 -32.50 -1.98
CA GLU A 111 -12.61 -32.60 -1.86
C GLU A 111 -13.30 -32.90 -3.20
N LEU A 112 -12.77 -32.33 -4.29
CA LEU A 112 -13.20 -32.61 -5.66
C LEU A 112 -12.70 -33.97 -6.19
N GLY A 113 -11.89 -34.71 -5.43
CA GLY A 113 -11.32 -36.00 -5.83
C GLY A 113 -10.23 -35.90 -6.90
N ILE A 114 -9.59 -34.74 -7.04
CA ILE A 114 -8.54 -34.46 -8.01
C ILE A 114 -7.19 -34.47 -7.31
N GLU A 115 -6.26 -35.26 -7.82
CA GLU A 115 -4.90 -35.29 -7.29
C GLU A 115 -4.15 -34.00 -7.72
N PRO A 116 -3.57 -33.23 -6.78
CA PRO A 116 -2.85 -32.01 -7.11
C PRO A 116 -1.68 -32.31 -8.07
N PRO A 117 -1.52 -31.58 -9.19
CA PRO A 117 -0.49 -31.85 -10.19
C PRO A 117 0.92 -31.38 -9.79
N ILE A 118 1.21 -31.30 -8.48
CA ILE A 118 2.53 -30.99 -7.91
C ILE A 118 2.86 -31.99 -6.78
N GLU A 119 4.11 -32.45 -6.72
CA GLU A 119 4.60 -33.33 -5.66
C GLU A 119 4.95 -32.48 -4.42
N PHE A 120 4.27 -32.73 -3.30
CA PHE A 120 4.60 -32.12 -2.01
C PHE A 120 5.41 -33.11 -1.17
N GLU A 121 6.64 -32.77 -0.79
CA GLU A 121 7.39 -33.59 0.17
C GLU A 121 6.72 -33.46 1.56
N ALA A 122 6.24 -34.58 2.08
CA ALA A 122 5.29 -34.67 3.19
C ALA A 122 5.85 -34.36 4.60
N ASN A 123 6.84 -33.46 4.76
CA ASN A 123 7.54 -33.28 6.03
C ASN A 123 7.90 -31.84 6.45
N GLU A 124 7.19 -30.80 5.99
CA GLU A 124 7.45 -29.41 6.43
C GLU A 124 6.27 -28.69 7.09
N ILE A 125 5.29 -29.42 7.64
CA ILE A 125 4.14 -28.80 8.36
C ILE A 125 4.44 -28.57 9.86
N GLU A 126 5.55 -29.08 10.41
CA GLU A 126 5.93 -28.78 11.80
C GLU A 126 7.25 -28.02 11.93
N LYS A 127 7.12 -26.80 12.47
CA LYS A 127 8.20 -25.96 13.01
C LYS A 127 9.27 -25.59 12.01
N THR A 128 8.92 -24.70 11.11
CA THR A 128 9.85 -23.60 10.87
C THR A 128 9.12 -22.25 10.81
N SER A 129 9.11 -21.53 11.93
CA SER A 129 9.03 -20.07 11.88
C SER A 129 10.39 -19.55 11.40
N HIS A 130 10.78 -19.90 10.18
CA HIS A 130 11.82 -19.18 9.49
C HIS A 130 11.21 -17.83 9.12
N SER A 131 11.33 -16.87 10.03
CA SER A 131 11.30 -15.46 9.62
C SER A 131 12.17 -15.36 8.38
N CYS A 132 11.58 -14.96 7.25
CA CYS A 132 12.36 -14.58 6.08
C CYS A 132 13.54 -13.73 6.58
N PRO A 133 14.79 -13.99 6.19
CA PRO A 133 15.92 -13.16 6.60
C PRO A 133 15.66 -11.66 6.33
N GLY A 134 14.86 -11.36 5.29
CA GLY A 134 14.39 -10.03 4.96
C GLY A 134 13.41 -9.39 5.94
N ALA A 135 12.78 -10.14 6.85
CA ALA A 135 11.85 -9.65 7.88
C ALA A 135 12.43 -9.67 9.31
N GLN A 136 13.64 -10.20 9.48
CA GLN A 136 14.30 -10.27 10.78
C GLN A 136 14.72 -8.86 11.23
N ILE A 137 14.31 -8.44 12.43
CA ILE A 137 14.68 -7.12 12.96
C ILE A 137 16.20 -7.05 13.14
N GLN A 138 16.82 -6.02 12.57
CA GLN A 138 18.20 -5.64 12.87
C GLN A 138 18.24 -4.15 13.25
N THR A 139 18.93 -3.86 14.34
CA THR A 139 19.22 -2.50 14.79
C THR A 139 20.70 -2.40 15.10
N ASP A 140 21.39 -1.45 14.48
CA ASP A 140 22.80 -1.20 14.78
C ASP A 140 22.92 -0.30 16.02
N ASP A 141 23.29 -0.87 17.17
CA ASP A 141 23.57 -0.15 18.42
C ASP A 141 24.95 0.55 18.43
N LYS A 142 25.72 0.48 17.34
CA LYS A 142 27.06 1.04 17.26
C LYS A 142 27.01 2.57 17.22
N LYS A 143 27.19 3.19 18.39
CA LYS A 143 27.61 4.60 18.52
C LYS A 143 29.06 4.76 18.08
N THR A 144 29.31 4.85 16.78
CA THR A 144 30.56 5.36 16.24
C THR A 144 30.51 6.89 16.27
N VAL A 145 31.11 7.46 17.33
CA VAL A 145 31.43 8.89 17.39
C VAL A 145 32.67 9.10 16.53
N GLY A 146 32.48 9.58 15.30
CA GLY A 146 33.53 9.92 14.35
C GLY A 146 33.11 9.60 12.92
N ASP A 147 32.93 10.65 12.12
CA ASP A 147 32.60 10.71 10.68
C ASP A 147 31.26 10.11 10.21
N GLU A 148 30.36 11.03 9.83
CA GLU A 148 29.44 10.93 8.67
C GLU A 148 28.83 9.56 8.27
N GLU A 149 28.37 8.77 9.23
CA GLU A 149 27.67 7.53 8.88
C GLU A 149 26.21 7.82 8.47
N TYR A 150 25.98 7.98 7.15
CA TYR A 150 24.68 8.19 6.50
C TYR A 150 23.81 6.92 6.45
N ARG A 151 24.06 5.95 7.32
CA ARG A 151 23.40 4.65 7.29
C ARG A 151 22.10 4.68 8.08
N LEU A 152 21.11 3.98 7.56
CA LEU A 152 19.86 3.73 8.26
C LEU A 152 20.08 2.60 9.27
N ASN A 153 19.75 2.83 10.53
CA ASN A 153 20.03 1.90 11.63
C ASN A 153 18.87 0.95 11.94
N GLN A 154 17.95 0.77 10.98
CA GLN A 154 16.78 -0.09 11.11
C GLN A 154 16.67 -1.04 9.91
N TRP A 155 16.25 -2.26 10.19
CA TRP A 155 15.82 -3.25 9.21
C TRP A 155 14.74 -4.14 9.85
N PRO A 156 13.73 -4.61 9.09
CA PRO A 156 13.38 -4.20 7.72
C PRO A 156 12.86 -2.76 7.67
N ILE A 157 12.62 -2.26 6.45
CA ILE A 157 12.12 -0.88 6.22
C ILE A 157 10.79 -0.82 5.47
N GLN A 158 10.45 -1.88 4.73
CA GLN A 158 9.20 -1.97 3.97
C GLN A 158 8.01 -2.09 4.93
N LEU A 159 6.97 -1.27 4.73
CA LEU A 159 5.81 -1.19 5.64
C LEU A 159 5.16 -2.57 5.87
N THR A 160 5.05 -3.39 4.82
CA THR A 160 4.52 -4.76 4.93
C THR A 160 5.34 -5.63 5.89
N LEU A 161 6.68 -5.48 5.86
CA LEU A 161 7.63 -6.35 6.56
C LEU A 161 7.93 -5.91 7.99
N VAL A 162 7.87 -4.61 8.31
CA VAL A 162 8.21 -4.11 9.65
C VAL A 162 7.33 -4.72 10.74
N PRO A 163 7.91 -5.23 11.84
CA PRO A 163 7.11 -5.68 12.98
C PRO A 163 6.48 -4.50 13.72
N VAL A 164 5.19 -4.59 14.02
CA VAL A 164 4.40 -3.50 14.66
C VAL A 164 5.04 -3.00 15.97
N LYS A 165 5.66 -3.89 16.73
CA LYS A 165 6.30 -3.60 18.04
C LYS A 165 7.82 -3.50 17.95
N ALA A 166 8.37 -3.19 16.78
CA ALA A 166 9.81 -3.06 16.64
C ALA A 166 10.37 -1.97 17.57
N PRO A 167 11.52 -2.17 18.24
CA PRO A 167 12.05 -1.22 19.23
C PRO A 167 12.30 0.17 18.67
N TYR A 168 12.65 0.29 17.39
CA TYR A 168 12.88 1.57 16.73
C TYR A 168 11.60 2.42 16.59
N PHE A 169 10.39 1.87 16.78
CA PHE A 169 9.16 2.66 16.83
C PHE A 169 8.91 3.33 18.19
N GLN A 170 9.78 3.15 19.19
CA GLN A 170 9.72 3.88 20.46
C GLN A 170 10.27 5.31 20.30
N THR A 171 9.58 6.11 19.50
CA THR A 171 9.91 7.48 19.14
C THR A 171 8.63 8.32 18.98
N GLU A 172 8.76 9.63 19.00
CA GLU A 172 7.65 10.57 18.74
C GLU A 172 7.42 10.83 17.25
N GLU A 173 8.43 10.57 16.38
CA GLU A 173 8.35 10.86 14.94
C GLU A 173 8.66 9.64 14.07
N LEU A 174 7.73 9.34 13.17
CA LEU A 174 7.88 8.34 12.11
C LEU A 174 8.05 9.02 10.75
N VAL A 175 8.92 8.50 9.90
CA VAL A 175 8.99 8.88 8.48
C VAL A 175 8.26 7.86 7.63
N PHE A 176 7.32 8.29 6.79
CA PHE A 176 6.82 7.48 5.69
C PHE A 176 7.52 7.97 4.42
N ILE A 177 8.24 7.10 3.73
CA ILE A 177 8.97 7.45 2.50
C ILE A 177 8.46 6.63 1.31
N ALA A 178 8.12 7.28 0.20
CA ALA A 178 7.79 6.59 -1.03
C ALA A 178 9.03 5.98 -1.69
N ASP A 179 8.91 4.79 -2.29
CA ASP A 179 10.03 4.03 -2.86
C ASP A 179 10.91 4.84 -3.82
N CYS A 180 10.28 5.62 -4.72
CA CYS A 180 10.98 6.41 -5.73
C CYS A 180 11.82 7.56 -5.14
N VAL A 181 11.56 8.00 -3.91
CA VAL A 181 12.32 9.10 -3.29
C VAL A 181 13.78 8.71 -3.10
N THR A 182 14.04 7.47 -2.66
CA THR A 182 15.39 7.02 -2.32
C THR A 182 16.37 7.07 -3.51
N PRO A 183 16.04 6.56 -4.71
CA PRO A 183 16.92 6.69 -5.87
C PRO A 183 16.89 8.07 -6.53
N THR A 184 15.85 8.89 -6.31
CA THR A 184 15.67 10.16 -7.03
C THR A 184 16.30 11.36 -6.29
N TYR A 185 16.44 11.30 -4.97
CA TYR A 185 16.99 12.40 -4.17
C TYR A 185 18.28 11.98 -3.44
N PRO A 186 19.48 12.34 -3.93
CA PRO A 186 20.76 11.87 -3.40
C PRO A 186 20.97 12.16 -1.90
N ASP A 187 20.49 13.31 -1.42
CA ASP A 187 20.68 13.75 -0.04
C ASP A 187 19.61 13.22 0.92
N ILE A 188 18.81 12.22 0.51
CA ILE A 188 17.71 11.69 1.33
C ILE A 188 18.19 11.18 2.70
N HIS A 189 19.39 10.61 2.75
CA HIS A 189 20.01 10.12 3.98
C HIS A 189 20.28 11.23 5.01
N GLN A 190 20.46 12.48 4.58
CA GLN A 190 20.55 13.64 5.48
C GLN A 190 19.20 13.91 6.14
N ILE A 191 18.12 13.77 5.37
CA ILE A 191 16.76 14.04 5.83
C ILE A 191 16.32 12.96 6.81
N ILE A 192 16.46 11.68 6.46
CA ILE A 192 15.95 10.57 7.29
C ILE A 192 16.86 10.19 8.47
N ARG A 193 17.99 10.90 8.65
CA ARG A 193 19.00 10.56 9.66
C ARG A 193 18.42 10.45 11.07
N GLY A 194 18.67 9.31 11.71
CA GLY A 194 18.28 9.06 13.10
C GLY A 194 16.78 8.94 13.34
N ARG A 195 15.96 8.94 12.28
CA ARG A 195 14.51 8.79 12.37
C ARG A 195 14.11 7.40 11.85
N PRO A 196 13.31 6.64 12.59
CA PRO A 196 12.76 5.41 12.07
C PRO A 196 11.80 5.72 10.93
N LEU A 197 11.73 4.81 9.98
CA LEU A 197 10.94 4.99 8.78
C LEU A 197 10.17 3.73 8.38
N VAL A 198 9.14 3.94 7.59
CA VAL A 198 8.50 2.90 6.78
C VAL A 198 8.54 3.34 5.33
N MET A 199 8.82 2.40 4.44
CA MET A 199 8.90 2.57 3.01
C MET A 199 7.73 1.85 2.34
N GLY A 200 7.16 2.45 1.30
CA GLY A 200 6.14 1.79 0.48
C GLY A 200 5.63 2.65 -0.66
N CYS A 201 5.04 2.02 -1.67
CA CYS A 201 4.48 2.67 -2.84
C CYS A 201 2.96 2.44 -2.92
N PRO A 202 2.12 3.49 -2.80
CA PRO A 202 0.66 3.33 -2.81
C PRO A 202 0.12 2.82 -4.16
N LYS A 203 0.95 2.84 -5.20
CA LYS A 203 0.62 2.34 -6.53
C LYS A 203 0.86 0.84 -6.69
N LEU A 204 1.95 0.35 -6.11
CA LEU A 204 2.43 -1.01 -6.30
C LEU A 204 1.94 -1.95 -5.20
N ASP A 205 1.63 -1.38 -4.04
CA ASP A 205 1.25 -2.13 -2.85
C ASP A 205 -0.25 -2.01 -2.54
N GLU A 206 -0.75 -2.99 -1.79
CA GLU A 206 -2.16 -3.07 -1.40
C GLU A 206 -2.48 -2.04 -0.29
N ARG A 207 -3.39 -1.12 -0.61
CA ARG A 207 -3.66 0.08 0.19
C ARG A 207 -4.24 -0.25 1.57
N ASP A 208 -5.16 -1.19 1.67
CA ASP A 208 -5.81 -1.51 2.94
C ASP A 208 -4.84 -2.21 3.89
N SER A 209 -3.94 -3.05 3.37
CA SER A 209 -2.81 -3.60 4.11
C SER A 209 -1.95 -2.50 4.71
N TYR A 210 -1.62 -1.46 3.95
CA TYR A 210 -0.86 -0.31 4.44
C TYR A 210 -1.59 0.47 5.52
N ILE A 211 -2.86 0.80 5.30
CA ILE A 211 -3.70 1.50 6.29
C ILE A 211 -3.74 0.67 7.58
N ASN A 212 -4.09 -0.61 7.50
CA ASN A 212 -4.24 -1.48 8.66
C ASN A 212 -2.91 -1.69 9.40
N LYS A 213 -1.80 -1.83 8.68
CA LYS A 213 -0.47 -2.00 9.25
C LYS A 213 -0.01 -0.71 9.94
N LEU A 214 -0.18 0.44 9.30
CA LEU A 214 0.18 1.74 9.85
C LEU A 214 -0.68 2.07 11.08
N THR A 215 -2.00 1.84 11.04
CA THR A 215 -2.89 1.99 12.21
C THR A 215 -2.36 1.19 13.40
N LYS A 216 -2.02 -0.09 13.22
CA LYS A 216 -1.46 -0.93 14.30
C LYS A 216 -0.13 -0.38 14.84
N ILE A 217 0.74 0.16 13.99
CA ILE A 217 1.99 0.81 14.41
C ILE A 217 1.67 2.04 15.28
N LEU A 218 0.75 2.90 14.85
CA LEU A 218 0.39 4.11 15.59
C LEU A 218 -0.31 3.80 16.92
N GLU A 219 -1.18 2.79 16.98
CA GLU A 219 -1.86 2.38 18.22
C GLU A 219 -0.87 1.92 19.30
N GLN A 220 0.16 1.17 18.90
CA GLN A 220 1.03 0.42 19.81
C GLN A 220 2.35 1.13 20.14
N ASN A 221 2.58 2.31 19.60
CA ASN A 221 3.82 3.07 19.75
C ASN A 221 3.53 4.55 20.07
N PRO A 222 4.48 5.28 20.70
CA PRO A 222 4.29 6.66 21.14
C PRO A 222 4.49 7.70 20.02
N ILE A 223 4.18 7.35 18.76
CA ILE A 223 4.34 8.25 17.62
C ILE A 223 3.29 9.36 17.70
N GLU A 224 3.72 10.61 17.60
CA GLU A 224 2.90 11.82 17.61
C GLU A 224 3.00 12.62 16.30
N LYS A 225 4.01 12.30 15.46
CA LYS A 225 4.26 12.98 14.19
C LYS A 225 4.63 12.00 13.08
N ILE A 226 4.09 12.24 11.89
CA ILE A 226 4.46 11.55 10.66
C ILE A 226 5.01 12.56 9.65
N THR A 227 6.25 12.36 9.21
CA THR A 227 6.79 13.07 8.04
C THR A 227 6.59 12.19 6.81
N ASN A 228 5.69 12.59 5.91
CA ASN A 228 5.46 11.98 4.60
C ASN A 228 6.45 12.56 3.58
N ILE A 229 7.33 11.75 3.05
CA ILE A 229 8.27 12.12 1.99
C ILE A 229 7.87 11.37 0.72
N HIS A 230 7.44 12.09 -0.30
CA HIS A 230 6.92 11.48 -1.53
C HIS A 230 7.27 12.31 -2.76
N MET A 231 7.09 11.73 -3.95
CA MET A 231 7.30 12.45 -5.21
C MET A 231 6.12 13.38 -5.53
N GLU A 232 6.31 14.42 -6.34
CA GLU A 232 5.24 15.34 -6.79
C GLU A 232 4.19 14.69 -7.71
N VAL A 233 4.46 13.48 -8.20
CA VAL A 233 3.62 12.80 -9.18
C VAL A 233 2.31 12.31 -8.58
N PRO A 234 1.22 12.23 -9.38
CA PRO A 234 -0.11 11.89 -8.88
C PRO A 234 -0.20 10.55 -8.15
N CYS A 235 0.61 9.56 -8.56
CA CYS A 235 0.62 8.25 -7.93
C CYS A 235 1.10 8.31 -6.46
N CYS A 236 1.92 9.29 -6.08
CA CYS A 236 2.43 9.45 -4.73
C CYS A 236 1.44 10.12 -3.77
N TYR A 237 0.41 10.82 -4.25
CA TYR A 237 -0.62 11.42 -3.38
C TYR A 237 -1.41 10.38 -2.57
N GLY A 238 -1.40 9.12 -3.00
CA GLY A 238 -1.96 8.02 -2.22
C GLY A 238 -1.34 7.83 -0.84
N THR A 239 -0.06 8.16 -0.65
CA THR A 239 0.60 8.02 0.68
C THR A 239 -0.06 8.91 1.72
N LYS A 240 -0.45 10.12 1.32
CA LYS A 240 -1.18 11.06 2.17
C LYS A 240 -2.50 10.46 2.64
N GLN A 241 -3.28 9.91 1.71
CA GLN A 241 -4.57 9.32 2.05
C GLN A 241 -4.43 8.06 2.93
N ILE A 242 -3.38 7.27 2.74
CA ILE A 242 -3.07 6.12 3.61
C ILE A 242 -2.80 6.59 5.04
N ILE A 243 -1.99 7.63 5.19
CA ILE A 243 -1.65 8.21 6.49
C ILE A 243 -2.90 8.79 7.16
N GLU A 244 -3.69 9.59 6.44
CA GLU A 244 -4.93 10.20 6.94
C GLU A 244 -5.94 9.14 7.38
N LYS A 245 -6.23 8.14 6.53
CA LYS A 245 -7.14 7.02 6.89
C LYS A 245 -6.62 6.20 8.08
N ALA A 246 -5.30 6.05 8.23
CA ALA A 246 -4.73 5.34 9.37
C ALA A 246 -4.88 6.13 10.68
N ILE A 247 -4.73 7.45 10.63
CA ILE A 247 -4.92 8.37 11.78
C ILE A 247 -6.40 8.45 12.17
N GLU A 248 -7.33 8.48 11.22
CA GLU A 248 -8.78 8.50 11.50
C GLU A 248 -9.27 7.29 12.29
N LYS A 249 -8.54 6.17 12.24
CA LYS A 249 -8.86 4.93 12.95
C LYS A 249 -8.41 4.90 14.41
N ILE A 250 -7.64 5.89 14.88
CA ILE A 250 -7.09 5.93 16.24
C ILE A 250 -7.61 7.14 17.03
N ASP A 251 -7.81 6.97 18.34
CA ASP A 251 -8.30 8.04 19.22
C ASP A 251 -7.13 8.86 19.79
N ARG A 252 -6.31 9.43 18.90
CA ARG A 252 -5.22 10.36 19.25
C ARG A 252 -4.91 11.30 18.09
N GLU A 253 -4.43 12.49 18.40
CA GLU A 253 -3.97 13.45 17.40
C GLU A 253 -2.55 13.12 16.94
N ILE A 254 -2.32 13.14 15.63
CA ILE A 254 -1.01 12.94 15.00
C ILE A 254 -0.74 14.11 14.06
N GLN A 255 0.41 14.77 14.22
CA GLN A 255 0.85 15.84 13.32
C GLN A 255 1.41 15.25 12.03
N THR A 256 1.06 15.84 10.88
CA THR A 256 1.61 15.44 9.58
C THR A 256 2.49 16.55 8.99
N LYS A 257 3.62 16.18 8.39
CA LYS A 257 4.48 17.07 7.60
C LYS A 257 4.68 16.45 6.22
N GLU A 258 4.57 17.24 5.16
CA GLU A 258 4.86 16.80 3.78
C GLU A 258 6.20 17.36 3.29
N ILE A 259 7.00 16.49 2.68
CA ILE A 259 8.20 16.84 1.92
C ILE A 259 8.01 16.24 0.53
N ILE A 260 7.90 17.10 -0.47
CA ILE A 260 7.62 16.72 -1.85
C ILE A 260 8.92 16.80 -2.64
N ILE A 261 9.29 15.71 -3.32
CA ILE A 261 10.43 15.65 -4.22
C ILE A 261 9.92 15.82 -5.66
N THR A 262 10.42 16.81 -6.38
CA THR A 262 10.03 17.04 -7.77
C THR A 262 10.69 16.01 -8.70
N VAL A 263 10.16 15.84 -9.92
CA VAL A 263 10.78 14.95 -10.93
C VAL A 263 12.17 15.41 -11.36
N ASP A 264 12.48 16.69 -11.14
CA ASP A 264 13.80 17.29 -11.36
C ASP A 264 14.76 17.08 -10.17
N GLY A 265 14.29 16.48 -9.07
CA GLY A 265 15.11 16.18 -7.89
C GLY A 265 15.24 17.35 -6.90
N GLU A 266 14.32 18.31 -6.93
CA GLU A 266 14.25 19.43 -5.98
C GLU A 266 13.28 19.13 -4.82
N ILE A 267 13.34 19.92 -3.74
CA ILE A 267 12.46 19.78 -2.57
C ILE A 267 11.48 20.94 -2.48
N GLU A 268 10.20 20.61 -2.32
CA GLU A 268 9.17 21.52 -1.81
C GLU A 268 8.71 21.10 -0.41
N GLN A 269 8.57 22.05 0.51
CA GLN A 269 8.08 21.78 1.87
C GLN A 269 6.72 22.44 2.09
N ASN A 270 5.70 21.62 2.35
CA ASN A 270 4.39 22.08 2.80
C ASN A 270 4.11 21.55 4.21
N THR A 271 3.72 22.45 5.11
CA THR A 271 3.28 22.09 6.47
C THR A 271 1.77 22.30 6.56
N THR A 272 1.01 21.21 6.50
CA THR A 272 -0.44 21.21 6.73
C THR A 272 -0.73 20.84 8.18
N ASP A 273 -1.20 21.81 8.96
CA ASP A 273 -1.72 21.62 10.32
C ASP A 273 -3.16 21.06 10.22
N ASN A 274 -3.31 19.73 10.23
CA ASN A 274 -4.62 19.05 10.21
C ASN A 274 -5.31 19.20 11.57
N ARG A 275 -5.80 20.41 11.88
CA ARG A 275 -6.73 20.60 13.01
C ARG A 275 -8.09 20.03 12.65
N PRO A 276 -8.65 19.08 13.41
CA PRO A 276 -10.03 18.67 13.22
C PRO A 276 -10.94 19.88 13.43
N LYS A 277 -11.80 20.18 12.44
CA LYS A 277 -12.92 21.11 12.64
C LYS A 277 -13.79 20.52 13.76
N LYS A 278 -13.74 21.13 14.95
CA LYS A 278 -14.69 20.83 16.03
C LYS A 278 -16.09 20.83 15.43
N ARG A 279 -16.73 19.66 15.39
CA ARG A 279 -18.17 19.56 15.13
C ARG A 279 -18.85 20.28 16.30
N GLY A 280 -19.32 21.49 16.04
CA GLY A 280 -20.13 22.26 16.98
C GLY A 280 -21.44 21.53 17.20
N TYR A 281 -21.78 21.35 18.48
CA TYR A 281 -23.06 20.88 18.98
C TYR A 281 -24.21 21.79 18.54
#